data_AF-A0AAD5PZQ0-F1
#
_entry.id   AF-A0AAD5PZQ0-F1
#
_cell.length_a   1.000
_cell.length_b   1.000
_cell.length_c   1.000
_cell.angle_alpha   90.00
_cell.angle_beta   90.00
_cell.angle_gamma   90.00
#
_symmetry.space_group_name_H-M   'P 1'
#
loop_
_entity.id
_entity.type
_entity.pdbx_description
1 polymer ?
#
loop_
_entity_poly.entity_id
_entity_poly.type
_entity_poly.pdbx_seq_one_letter_code
_entity_poly.pdbx_strand_id
1 'polypeptide(L)'
;MYIKYWSRLHRLSSHGQGIVSLSILFERLLQQQEPELWIHCLNNNIEPLRIAMPWMVQAFSGFLIPEQLLFLWDLILGFDSLLLLPLLAASVFSLRRENLHRILSHDSAETILSDLSTIQVVPLLQMALAQQTG
;
A
#
# COMPACT_ATOMS: atom_id res chain seq x y z
N MET A 1 15.00 -14.85 5.66
CA MET A 1 14.26 -13.66 5.17
C MET A 1 14.06 -13.67 3.65
N TYR A 2 15.13 -13.69 2.84
CA TYR A 2 15.05 -13.60 1.36
C TYR A 2 14.26 -14.76 0.70
N ILE A 3 14.50 -16.01 1.11
CA ILE A 3 13.88 -17.19 0.47
C ILE A 3 12.38 -17.37 0.80
N LYS A 4 11.90 -16.86 1.95
CA LYS A 4 10.50 -17.05 2.39
C LYS A 4 9.57 -15.93 1.92
N TYR A 5 10.03 -14.66 1.93
CA TYR A 5 9.18 -13.51 1.59
C TYR A 5 9.58 -12.84 0.26
N TRP A 6 10.87 -12.58 0.03
CA TRP A 6 11.35 -11.88 -1.16
C TRP A 6 11.15 -12.69 -2.45
N SER A 7 11.32 -14.01 -2.37
CA SER A 7 11.03 -14.94 -3.47
C SER A 7 9.55 -14.92 -3.90
N ARG A 8 8.62 -14.60 -2.99
CA ARG A 8 7.17 -14.54 -3.26
C ARG A 8 6.74 -13.24 -3.93
N LEU A 9 7.52 -12.18 -3.72
CA LEU A 9 7.35 -10.89 -4.37
C LEU A 9 7.88 -10.89 -5.82
N HIS A 10 8.89 -11.73 -6.11
CA HIS A 10 9.57 -11.77 -7.41
C HIS A 10 9.25 -13.02 -8.26
N ARG A 11 8.43 -13.95 -7.77
CA ARG A 11 7.92 -15.09 -8.55
C ARG A 11 6.40 -14.99 -8.67
N LEU A 12 5.88 -15.06 -9.90
CA LEU A 12 4.47 -15.31 -10.19
C LEU A 12 4.09 -16.67 -9.57
N SER A 13 3.60 -16.65 -8.33
CA SER A 13 3.12 -17.83 -7.63
C SER A 13 1.64 -17.65 -7.33
N SER A 14 0.87 -18.74 -7.46
CA SER A 14 -0.56 -18.81 -7.11
C SER A 14 -0.81 -18.85 -5.59
N HIS A 15 0.21 -18.56 -4.78
CA HIS A 15 0.12 -18.56 -3.33
C HIS A 15 -0.65 -17.32 -2.84
N GLY A 16 -1.52 -17.47 -1.83
CA GLY A 16 -2.40 -16.40 -1.34
C GLY A 16 -1.72 -15.15 -0.77
N GLN A 17 -0.39 -15.15 -0.62
CA GLN A 17 0.43 -13.98 -0.27
C GLN A 17 1.44 -13.60 -1.36
N GLY A 18 1.25 -14.09 -2.59
CA GLY A 18 2.01 -13.62 -3.75
C GLY A 18 1.58 -12.22 -4.17
N ILE A 19 2.43 -11.53 -4.93
CA ILE A 19 2.18 -10.13 -5.33
C ILE A 19 0.82 -9.93 -6.01
N VAL A 20 0.34 -10.88 -6.82
CA VAL A 20 -0.98 -10.80 -7.46
C VAL A 20 -2.12 -10.76 -6.44
N SER A 21 -2.07 -11.63 -5.42
CA SER A 21 -3.06 -11.65 -4.35
C SER A 21 -3.00 -10.38 -3.50
N LEU A 22 -1.79 -9.85 -3.26
CA LEU A 22 -1.59 -8.58 -2.55
C LEU A 22 -2.12 -7.40 -3.35
N SER A 23 -1.93 -7.37 -4.68
CA SER A 23 -2.49 -6.34 -5.57
C SER A 23 -4.01 -6.32 -5.53
N ILE A 24 -4.65 -7.49 -5.61
CA ILE A 24 -6.11 -7.61 -5.52
C ILE A 24 -6.59 -7.13 -4.13
N LEU A 25 -5.86 -7.48 -3.06
CA LEU A 25 -6.20 -7.02 -1.73
C LEU A 25 -6.07 -5.49 -1.61
N PHE A 26 -5.00 -4.89 -2.15
CA PHE A 26 -4.83 -3.44 -2.19
C PHE A 26 -6.01 -2.76 -2.87
N GLU A 27 -6.42 -3.23 -4.05
CA GLU A 27 -7.55 -2.64 -4.78
C GLU A 27 -8.85 -2.75 -3.98
N ARG A 28 -9.12 -3.92 -3.36
CA ARG A 28 -10.30 -4.12 -2.52
C ARG A 28 -10.29 -3.20 -1.30
N LEU A 29 -9.16 -3.06 -0.63
CA LEU A 29 -9.02 -2.19 0.52
C LEU A 29 -9.27 -0.74 0.14
N LEU A 30 -8.69 -0.27 -0.97
CA LEU A 30 -8.89 1.09 -1.45
C LEU A 30 -10.36 1.34 -1.85
N GLN A 31 -11.00 0.38 -2.54
CA GLN A 31 -12.42 0.45 -2.89
C GLN A 31 -13.34 0.49 -1.67
N GLN A 32 -13.01 -0.24 -0.61
CA GLN A 32 -13.82 -0.30 0.61
C GLN A 32 -13.62 0.93 1.49
N GLN A 33 -12.38 1.38 1.65
CA GLN A 33 -12.03 2.49 2.55
C GLN A 33 -12.33 3.86 1.91
N GLU A 34 -12.08 4.01 0.61
CA GLU A 34 -12.20 5.29 -0.11
C GLU A 34 -12.89 5.09 -1.47
N PRO A 35 -14.19 4.72 -1.49
CA PRO A 35 -14.91 4.43 -2.74
C PRO A 35 -14.98 5.64 -3.68
N GLU A 36 -15.11 6.85 -3.13
CA GLU A 36 -15.14 8.09 -3.92
C GLU A 36 -13.79 8.34 -4.61
N LEU A 37 -12.68 8.10 -3.90
CA LEU A 37 -11.34 8.22 -4.46
C LEU A 37 -11.10 7.18 -5.56
N TRP A 38 -11.58 5.95 -5.36
CA TRP A 38 -11.50 4.91 -6.36
C TRP A 38 -12.23 5.29 -7.66
N ILE A 39 -13.47 5.76 -7.54
CA ILE A 39 -14.26 6.22 -8.70
C ILE A 39 -13.58 7.41 -9.38
N HIS A 40 -13.06 8.37 -8.60
CA HIS A 40 -12.32 9.51 -9.12
C HIS A 40 -11.09 9.08 -9.92
N CYS A 41 -10.32 8.13 -9.41
CA CYS A 41 -9.16 7.58 -10.11
C CYS A 41 -9.58 6.93 -11.44
N LEU A 42 -10.64 6.11 -11.43
CA LEU A 42 -11.16 5.47 -12.66
C LEU A 42 -11.58 6.51 -13.71
N ASN A 43 -12.32 7.55 -13.30
CA ASN A 43 -12.80 8.59 -14.22
C ASN A 43 -11.67 9.40 -14.86
N ASN A 44 -10.52 9.53 -14.17
CA ASN A 44 -9.37 10.30 -14.62
C ASN A 44 -8.24 9.42 -15.18
N ASN A 45 -8.49 8.13 -15.44
CA ASN A 45 -7.49 7.15 -15.90
C ASN A 45 -6.23 7.09 -15.00
N ILE A 46 -6.41 7.30 -13.70
CA ILE A 46 -5.35 7.12 -12.70
C ILE A 46 -5.42 5.66 -12.27
N GLU A 47 -4.30 4.94 -12.39
CA GLU A 47 -4.18 3.53 -11.99
C GLU A 47 -3.52 3.42 -10.60
N PRO A 48 -4.27 3.32 -9.48
CA PRO A 48 -3.68 3.35 -8.14
C PRO A 48 -2.69 2.20 -7.90
N LEU A 49 -2.99 1.03 -8.47
CA LEU A 49 -2.14 -0.14 -8.36
C LEU A 49 -0.77 0.07 -8.99
N ARG A 50 -0.68 0.80 -10.11
CA ARG A 50 0.59 1.08 -10.79
C ARG A 50 1.51 1.91 -9.91
N ILE A 51 0.95 2.83 -9.12
CA ILE A 51 1.69 3.66 -8.16
C ILE A 51 2.11 2.85 -6.93
N ALA A 52 1.22 2.00 -6.40
CA ALA A 52 1.47 1.24 -5.19
C ALA A 52 2.32 -0.03 -5.40
N MET A 53 2.34 -0.58 -6.62
CA MET A 53 3.04 -1.84 -6.94
C MET A 53 4.54 -1.77 -6.60
N PRO A 54 5.31 -0.73 -6.97
CA PRO A 54 6.71 -0.62 -6.59
C PRO A 54 6.94 -0.70 -5.07
N TRP A 55 6.06 -0.08 -4.29
CA TRP A 55 6.13 -0.13 -2.83
C TRP A 55 5.92 -1.55 -2.32
N MET A 56 4.90 -2.24 -2.82
CA MET A 56 4.61 -3.61 -2.39
C MET A 56 5.72 -4.58 -2.82
N VAL A 57 6.18 -4.52 -4.07
CA VAL A 57 7.25 -5.40 -4.60
C VAL A 57 8.56 -5.25 -3.81
N GLN A 58 8.92 -4.02 -3.45
CA GLN A 58 10.11 -3.73 -2.66
C GLN A 58 9.86 -3.78 -1.15
N ALA A 59 8.65 -4.16 -0.72
CA ALA A 59 8.22 -4.14 0.68
C ALA A 59 8.58 -2.82 1.40
N PHE A 60 8.34 -1.70 0.71
CA PHE A 60 8.63 -0.32 1.11
C PHE A 60 10.12 0.01 1.36
N SER A 61 11.04 -0.90 1.02
CA SER A 61 12.46 -0.60 1.04
C SER A 61 12.80 0.50 0.03
N GLY A 62 13.58 1.50 0.46
CA GLY A 62 13.91 2.67 -0.37
C GLY A 62 12.82 3.74 -0.45
N PHE A 63 11.63 3.47 0.12
CA PHE A 63 10.51 4.40 0.17
C PHE A 63 10.31 4.98 1.57
N LEU A 64 10.37 4.14 2.61
CA LEU A 64 10.28 4.57 4.00
C LEU A 64 11.67 4.90 4.58
N ILE A 65 11.69 5.79 5.58
CA ILE A 65 12.88 5.98 6.39
C ILE A 65 13.25 4.68 7.14
N PRO A 66 14.54 4.43 7.43
CA PRO A 66 14.98 3.13 7.97
C PRO A 66 14.24 2.69 9.23
N GLU A 67 13.98 3.61 10.16
CA GLU A 67 13.24 3.31 11.40
C GLU A 67 11.82 2.80 11.12
N GLN A 68 11.07 3.49 10.27
CA GLN A 68 9.70 3.13 9.92
C GLN A 68 9.63 1.84 9.12
N LEU A 69 10.63 1.61 8.25
CA LEU A 69 10.80 0.36 7.55
C LEU A 69 11.01 -0.80 8.52
N LEU A 70 11.88 -0.65 9.53
CA LEU A 70 12.11 -1.68 10.54
C LEU A 70 10.84 -2.00 11.32
N PHE A 71 10.07 -0.99 11.73
CA PHE A 71 8.77 -1.24 12.38
C PHE A 71 7.80 -2.03 11.49
N LEU A 72 7.72 -1.73 10.20
CA LEU A 72 6.91 -2.51 9.26
C LEU A 72 7.35 -3.98 9.24
N TRP A 73 8.66 -4.22 9.17
CA TRP A 73 9.21 -5.58 9.15
C TRP A 73 9.00 -6.33 10.46
N ASP A 74 9.15 -5.67 11.60
CA ASP A 74 8.86 -6.26 12.91
C ASP A 74 7.40 -6.70 13.01
N LEU A 75 6.46 -5.92 12.49
CA LEU A 75 5.05 -6.31 12.42
C LEU A 75 4.82 -7.47 11.45
N ILE A 76 5.41 -7.45 10.25
CA ILE A 76 5.30 -8.54 9.28
C ILE A 76 5.81 -9.85 9.88
N LEU A 77 6.92 -9.81 10.61
CA LEU A 77 7.48 -10.97 11.31
C LEU A 77 6.60 -11.40 12.49
N GLY A 78 6.13 -10.45 13.29
CA GLY A 78 5.27 -10.71 14.45
C GLY A 78 3.93 -11.35 14.06
N PHE A 79 3.34 -10.93 12.95
CA PHE A 79 2.07 -11.48 12.42
C PHE A 79 2.26 -12.62 11.40
N ASP A 80 3.50 -12.94 10.99
CA ASP A 80 3.84 -13.84 9.86
C ASP A 80 2.99 -13.56 8.59
N SER A 81 2.79 -12.29 8.24
CA SER A 81 1.82 -11.89 7.22
C SER A 81 2.28 -10.73 6.34
N LEU A 82 2.31 -10.95 5.01
CA LEU A 82 2.56 -9.90 4.02
C LEU A 82 1.33 -9.02 3.73
N LEU A 83 0.17 -9.33 4.31
CA LEU A 83 -1.06 -8.54 4.11
C LEU A 83 -0.92 -7.10 4.65
N LEU A 84 0.07 -6.84 5.51
CA LEU A 84 0.39 -5.50 5.98
C LEU A 84 0.91 -4.58 4.87
N LEU A 85 1.48 -5.13 3.78
CA LEU A 85 1.98 -4.34 2.65
C LEU A 85 0.85 -3.63 1.88
N PRO A 86 -0.18 -4.35 1.35
CA PRO A 86 -1.30 -3.69 0.69
C PRO A 86 -2.14 -2.85 1.66
N LEU A 87 -2.22 -3.24 2.95
CA LEU A 87 -2.89 -2.43 3.97
C LEU A 87 -2.20 -1.08 4.17
N LEU A 88 -0.87 -1.08 4.33
CA LEU A 88 -0.11 0.16 4.43
C LEU A 88 -0.27 1.00 3.16
N ALA A 89 -0.15 0.38 1.98
CA ALA A 89 -0.30 1.08 0.71
C ALA A 89 -1.66 1.78 0.58
N ALA A 90 -2.77 1.07 0.88
CA ALA A 90 -4.10 1.66 0.85
C ALA A 90 -4.24 2.82 1.87
N SER A 91 -3.69 2.64 3.08
CA SER A 91 -3.72 3.66 4.12
C SER A 91 -2.97 4.94 3.73
N VAL A 92 -1.88 4.82 2.96
CA VAL A 92 -1.16 5.98 2.41
C VAL A 92 -2.03 6.78 1.43
N PHE A 93 -2.80 6.08 0.58
CA PHE A 93 -3.77 6.74 -0.30
C PHE A 93 -4.85 7.47 0.50
N SER A 94 -5.44 6.80 1.50
CA SER A 94 -6.44 7.42 2.38
C SER A 94 -5.89 8.65 3.12
N LEU A 95 -4.66 8.60 3.60
CA LEU A 95 -4.00 9.73 4.26
C LEU A 95 -3.90 10.96 3.34
N ARG A 96 -3.77 10.75 2.03
CA ARG A 96 -3.61 11.83 1.03
C ARG A 96 -4.85 12.06 0.16
N ARG A 97 -6.01 11.49 0.52
CA ARG A 97 -7.24 11.51 -0.28
C ARG A 97 -7.65 12.92 -0.72
N GLU A 98 -7.62 13.90 0.19
CA GLU A 98 -8.00 15.30 -0.08
C GLU A 98 -7.19 15.92 -1.22
N ASN A 99 -5.89 15.59 -1.29
CA ASN A 99 -5.01 16.05 -2.36
C ASN A 99 -5.26 15.27 -3.65
N LEU A 100 -5.50 13.95 -3.55
CA LEU A 100 -5.75 13.10 -4.70
C LEU A 100 -7.07 13.42 -5.42
N HIS A 101 -8.12 13.80 -4.68
CA HIS A 101 -9.40 14.22 -5.26
C HIS A 101 -9.29 15.48 -6.15
N ARG A 102 -8.25 16.30 -5.96
CA ARG A 102 -8.03 17.53 -6.73
C ARG A 102 -7.24 17.28 -8.02
N ILE A 103 -6.67 16.09 -8.18
CA ILE A 103 -5.80 15.75 -9.30
C ILE A 103 -6.60 15.11 -10.44
N LEU A 104 -6.25 15.44 -11.67
CA LEU A 104 -6.88 14.88 -12.88
C LEU A 104 -5.90 14.04 -13.74
N SER A 105 -4.65 13.86 -13.30
CA SER A 105 -3.62 13.12 -14.06
C SER A 105 -2.86 12.11 -13.21
N HIS A 106 -2.45 11.02 -13.84
CA HIS A 106 -1.69 9.95 -13.19
C HIS A 106 -0.33 10.42 -12.65
N ASP A 107 0.42 11.17 -13.46
CA ASP A 107 1.77 11.67 -13.09
C ASP A 107 1.73 12.61 -11.87
N SER A 108 0.68 13.42 -11.75
CA SER A 108 0.48 14.28 -10.58
C SER A 108 0.16 13.46 -9.33
N ALA A 109 -0.61 12.37 -9.47
CA ALA A 109 -0.89 11.45 -8.37
C ALA A 109 0.38 10.72 -7.92
N GLU A 110 1.20 10.22 -8.85
CA GLU A 110 2.52 9.64 -8.56
C GLU A 110 3.40 10.64 -7.81
N THR A 111 3.43 11.91 -8.24
CA THR A 111 4.21 12.96 -7.59
C THR A 111 3.77 13.19 -6.15
N ILE A 112 2.47 13.35 -5.90
CA ILE A 112 1.94 13.55 -4.55
C ILE A 112 2.21 12.33 -3.65
N LEU A 113 2.26 11.14 -4.22
CA LEU A 113 2.46 9.89 -3.48
C LEU A 113 3.93 9.47 -3.36
N SER A 114 4.85 10.12 -4.09
CA SER A 114 6.26 9.72 -4.18
C SER A 114 7.04 9.86 -2.88
N ASP A 115 6.81 10.94 -2.12
CA ASP A 115 7.49 11.17 -0.85
C ASP A 115 6.75 10.44 0.27
N LEU A 116 7.36 9.40 0.83
CA LEU A 116 6.78 8.59 1.91
C LEU A 116 7.51 8.83 3.25
N SER A 117 8.41 9.83 3.31
CA SER A 117 9.27 10.08 4.46
C SER A 117 8.51 10.50 5.74
N THR A 118 7.33 11.10 5.58
CA THR A 118 6.49 11.57 6.69
C THR A 118 5.63 10.48 7.32
N ILE A 119 5.62 9.27 6.76
CA ILE A 119 4.72 8.20 7.20
C ILE A 119 5.20 7.59 8.50
N GLN A 120 4.31 7.57 9.48
CA GLN A 120 4.45 6.79 10.70
C GLN A 120 3.68 5.48 10.52
N VAL A 121 4.40 4.37 10.33
CA VAL A 121 3.84 3.07 9.96
C VAL A 121 2.89 2.54 11.04
N VAL A 122 3.32 2.55 12.30
CA VAL A 122 2.55 1.95 13.40
C VAL A 122 1.21 2.66 13.60
N PRO A 123 1.15 4.01 13.75
CA PRO A 123 -0.12 4.71 13.90
C PRO A 123 -1.04 4.53 12.70
N LEU A 124 -0.47 4.57 11.48
CA LEU A 124 -1.26 4.47 10.25
C LEU A 124 -1.91 3.10 10.11
N LEU A 125 -1.17 2.02 10.40
CA LEU A 125 -1.72 0.66 10.41
C LEU A 125 -2.75 0.46 11.53
N GLN A 126 -2.51 1.02 12.72
CA GLN A 126 -3.48 0.95 13.82
C GLN A 126 -4.81 1.62 13.45
N MET A 127 -4.76 2.80 12.82
CA MET A 127 -5.95 3.48 12.32
C MET A 127 -6.70 2.66 11.27
N ALA A 128 -5.97 2.08 10.31
CA ALA A 128 -6.56 1.27 9.25
C ALA A 128 -7.22 -0.01 9.77
N LEU A 129 -6.61 -0.66 10.76
CA LEU A 129 -7.19 -1.84 11.41
C LEU A 129 -8.43 -1.49 12.23
N ALA A 130 -8.41 -0.36 12.95
CA ALA A 130 -9.58 0.10 13.71
C ALA A 130 -10.79 0.39 12.81
N GLN A 131 -10.56 0.94 11.61
CA GLN A 131 -11.61 1.19 10.62
C GLN A 131 -12.22 -0.10 10.05
N GLN A 132 -11.52 -1.23 10.06
CA GLN A 132 -12.06 -2.51 9.57
C GLN A 132 -12.90 -3.26 10.62
N THR A 133 -12.83 -2.86 11.89
CA THR A 133 -13.54 -3.51 13.00
C THR A 133 -14.87 -2.88 13.38
N GLY A 134 -15.31 -1.81 12.70
CA GLY A 134 -16.60 -1.14 12.92
C GLY A 134 -17.53 -1.32 11.74
#